data_AF-A0A5K1B000-F1
#
_entry.id   AF-A0A5K1B000-F1
#
_cell.length_a   1.000
_cell.length_b   1.000
_cell.length_c   1.000
_cell.angle_alpha   90.00
_cell.angle_beta   90.00
_cell.angle_gamma   90.00
#
_symmetry.space_group_name_H-M   'P 1'
#
loop_
_entity.id
_entity.type
_entity.pdbx_description
1 polymer ?
#
loop_
_entity_poly.entity_id
_entity_poly.type
_entity_poly.pdbx_seq_one_letter_code
_entity_poly.pdbx_strand_id
1 'polypeptide(L)'
;RRKELLTAETPLPESWLPLSNLDLLLPPLHPSFFFVYEKPSAIRPYKFHCMMGALKKSLSKLLIPYYPLAGEIVTSPTGEPVLHCNNNGVEFVEAYGEIELLKLDLYHPDASVAGKLVPKTATSVLCLQ
;
A
#
# COMPACT_ATOMS: atom_id res chain seq x y z
N ARG A 1 -8.41 -11.76 9.13
CA ARG A 1 -7.69 -10.89 8.15
C ARG A 1 -8.29 -11.16 6.77
N ARG A 2 -8.72 -10.12 6.05
CA ARG A 2 -9.24 -10.21 4.66
C ARG A 2 -8.27 -9.47 3.75
N LYS A 3 -7.88 -10.09 2.63
CA LYS A 3 -7.01 -9.49 1.63
C LYS A 3 -7.80 -9.24 0.35
N GLU A 4 -7.51 -8.14 -0.31
CA GLU A 4 -8.12 -7.75 -1.58
C GLU A 4 -7.08 -7.05 -2.43
N LEU A 5 -7.06 -7.32 -3.73
CA LEU A 5 -6.18 -6.65 -4.68
C LEU A 5 -6.94 -5.49 -5.31
N LEU A 6 -6.42 -4.27 -5.18
CA LEU A 6 -7.05 -3.07 -5.71
C LEU A 6 -6.27 -2.56 -6.91
N THR A 7 -6.96 -2.40 -8.03
CA THR A 7 -6.42 -1.82 -9.26
C THR A 7 -6.92 -0.39 -9.44
N ALA A 8 -6.35 0.33 -10.41
CA ALA A 8 -6.90 1.60 -10.85
C ALA A 8 -8.38 1.45 -11.29
N GLU A 9 -9.21 2.45 -10.98
CA GLU A 9 -10.65 2.46 -11.33
C GLU A 9 -10.89 2.46 -12.85
N THR A 10 -9.93 2.97 -13.62
CA THR A 10 -9.96 3.00 -15.08
C THR A 10 -8.83 2.17 -15.67
N PRO A 11 -9.03 1.52 -16.82
CA PRO A 11 -7.94 0.86 -17.55
C PRO A 11 -6.84 1.87 -17.89
N LEU A 12 -5.60 1.50 -17.63
CA LEU A 12 -4.44 2.30 -17.95
C LEU A 12 -3.64 1.61 -19.06
N PRO A 13 -3.03 2.37 -19.99
CA PRO A 13 -2.09 1.80 -20.94
C PRO A 13 -0.92 1.16 -20.19
N GLU A 14 -0.58 -0.05 -20.61
CA GLU A 14 0.63 -0.73 -20.13
C GLU A 14 1.87 0.05 -20.56
N SER A 15 2.83 0.19 -19.65
CA SER A 15 4.07 0.93 -19.92
C SER A 15 5.24 0.37 -19.13
N TRP A 16 6.45 0.70 -19.59
CA TRP A 16 7.71 0.33 -18.94
C TRP A 16 8.46 1.61 -18.63
N LEU A 17 8.75 1.82 -17.35
CA LEU A 17 9.46 2.99 -16.88
C LEU A 17 10.87 2.57 -16.47
N PRO A 18 11.92 3.18 -17.05
CA PRO A 18 13.28 2.92 -16.61
C PRO A 18 13.45 3.44 -15.18
N LEU A 19 14.23 2.73 -14.37
CA LEU A 19 14.60 3.18 -13.04
C LEU A 19 15.64 4.30 -13.14
N SER A 20 15.56 5.29 -12.25
CA SER A 20 16.57 6.34 -12.19
C SER A 20 17.88 5.81 -11.60
N ASN A 21 19.00 6.50 -11.84
CA ASN A 21 20.28 6.14 -11.21
C ASN A 21 20.19 6.11 -9.67
N LEU A 22 19.29 6.92 -9.08
CA LEU A 22 19.10 6.95 -7.64
C LEU A 22 18.34 5.70 -7.16
N ASP A 23 17.34 5.25 -7.93
CA ASP A 23 16.64 3.98 -7.66
C ASP A 23 17.58 2.78 -7.74
N LEU A 24 18.53 2.80 -8.70
CA LEU A 24 19.53 1.74 -8.86
C LEU A 24 20.61 1.75 -7.78
N LEU A 25 20.90 2.92 -7.19
CA LEU A 25 21.89 3.07 -6.13
C LEU A 25 21.37 2.62 -4.78
N LEU A 26 20.07 2.79 -4.52
CA LEU A 26 19.45 2.47 -3.25
C LEU A 26 19.06 0.98 -3.17
N PRO A 27 19.25 0.32 -2.02
CA PRO A 27 18.69 -1.01 -1.82
C PRO A 27 17.15 -0.94 -1.86
N PRO A 28 16.44 -2.04 -2.17
CA PRO A 28 14.98 -2.07 -2.16
C PRO A 28 14.39 -1.56 -0.83
N LEU A 29 13.78 -0.39 -0.86
CA LEU A 29 13.16 0.24 0.31
C LEU A 29 11.69 -0.15 0.41
N HIS A 30 11.29 -0.60 1.59
CA HIS A 30 9.91 -0.93 1.94
C HIS A 30 9.46 -0.07 3.11
N PRO A 31 9.31 1.26 2.91
CA PRO A 31 8.95 2.15 4.01
C PRO A 31 7.58 1.76 4.56
N SER A 32 7.53 1.50 5.86
CA SER A 32 6.30 1.18 6.57
C SER A 32 5.84 2.38 7.35
N PHE A 33 4.65 2.88 7.02
CA PHE A 33 4.00 3.96 7.75
C PHE A 33 2.81 3.42 8.54
N PHE A 34 2.63 3.92 9.75
CA PHE A 34 1.50 3.56 10.61
C PHE A 34 0.78 4.82 11.06
N PHE A 35 -0.54 4.86 10.83
CA PHE A 35 -1.40 5.98 11.18
C PHE A 35 -2.48 5.54 12.16
N VAL A 36 -2.66 6.33 13.22
CA VAL A 36 -3.65 6.09 14.28
C VAL A 36 -4.70 7.19 14.20
N TYR A 37 -5.96 6.80 14.14
CA TYR A 37 -7.09 7.72 14.09
C TYR A 37 -7.99 7.51 15.31
N GLU A 38 -8.45 8.61 15.90
CA GLU A 38 -9.46 8.54 16.94
C GLU A 38 -10.79 8.00 16.39
N LYS A 39 -11.55 7.35 17.27
CA LYS A 39 -12.88 6.87 16.92
C LYS A 39 -13.78 8.06 16.55
N PRO A 40 -14.45 8.06 15.39
CA PRO A 40 -15.37 9.13 15.02
C PRO A 40 -16.46 9.32 16.09
N SER A 41 -16.78 10.58 16.40
CA SER A 41 -17.79 10.94 17.41
C SER A 41 -19.15 10.27 17.16
N ALA A 42 -19.85 9.94 18.25
CA ALA A 42 -21.17 9.31 18.24
C ALA A 42 -22.25 10.13 17.50
N ILE A 43 -22.01 11.43 17.27
CA ILE A 43 -22.94 12.32 16.56
C ILE A 43 -22.99 12.03 15.05
N ARG A 44 -21.90 11.49 14.47
CA ARG A 44 -21.85 10.99 13.09
C ARG A 44 -21.29 9.57 13.07
N PRO A 45 -22.10 8.56 13.41
CA PRO A 45 -21.64 7.19 13.47
C PRO A 45 -21.39 6.68 12.05
N TYR A 46 -20.14 6.77 11.58
CA TYR A 46 -19.72 6.08 10.38
C TYR A 46 -19.60 4.58 10.68
N LYS A 47 -20.35 3.77 9.94
CA LYS A 47 -20.19 2.31 9.99
C LYS A 47 -18.81 1.96 9.44
N PHE A 48 -18.11 1.03 10.10
CA PHE A 48 -16.79 0.55 9.66
C PHE A 48 -16.76 0.17 8.17
N HIS A 49 -17.80 -0.53 7.71
CA HIS A 49 -17.95 -0.91 6.31
C HIS A 49 -17.97 0.29 5.34
N CYS A 50 -18.62 1.40 5.71
CA CYS A 50 -18.64 2.60 4.88
C CYS A 50 -17.26 3.25 4.80
N MET A 51 -16.50 3.27 5.90
CA MET A 51 -15.13 3.79 5.90
C MET A 51 -14.22 2.94 5.01
N MET A 52 -14.32 1.61 5.11
CA MET A 52 -13.55 0.70 4.26
C MET A 52 -13.89 0.88 2.77
N GLY A 53 -15.19 1.00 2.44
CA GLY A 53 -15.61 1.27 1.07
C GLY A 53 -15.07 2.59 0.53
N ALA A 54 -15.07 3.65 1.36
CA ALA A 54 -14.50 4.94 0.99
C ALA A 54 -12.98 4.84 0.73
N LEU A 55 -12.22 4.20 1.62
CA LEU A 55 -10.77 4.03 1.48
C LEU A 55 -10.40 3.26 0.21
N LYS A 56 -11.09 2.15 -0.07
CA LYS A 56 -10.85 1.36 -1.29
C LYS A 56 -11.13 2.17 -2.54
N LYS A 57 -12.28 2.85 -2.58
CA LYS A 57 -12.66 3.69 -3.73
C LYS A 57 -11.68 4.84 -3.93
N SER A 58 -11.23 5.50 -2.86
CA SER A 58 -10.24 6.57 -2.98
C SER A 58 -8.88 6.05 -3.44
N LEU A 59 -8.47 4.86 -2.98
CA LEU A 59 -7.21 4.24 -3.39
C LEU A 59 -7.23 3.86 -4.87
N SER A 60 -8.28 3.20 -5.37
CA SER A 60 -8.45 2.90 -6.80
C SER A 60 -8.44 4.14 -7.69
N LYS A 61 -8.94 5.28 -7.20
CA LYS A 61 -8.84 6.57 -7.90
C LYS A 61 -7.43 7.13 -7.89
N LEU A 62 -6.74 7.04 -6.75
CA LEU A 62 -5.38 7.55 -6.59
C LEU A 62 -4.37 6.78 -7.46
N LEU A 63 -4.61 5.50 -7.72
CA LEU A 63 -3.78 4.71 -8.63
C LEU A 63 -3.83 5.19 -10.10
N ILE A 64 -4.70 6.12 -10.48
CA ILE A 64 -4.69 6.71 -11.83
C ILE A 64 -3.46 7.64 -11.99
N PRO A 65 -3.31 8.73 -11.19
CA PRO A 65 -2.11 9.57 -11.26
C PRO A 65 -0.86 8.89 -10.68
N TYR A 66 -1.00 7.89 -9.82
CA TYR A 66 0.11 7.13 -9.22
C TYR A 66 0.13 5.66 -9.69
N TYR A 67 -0.13 5.45 -10.97
CA TYR A 67 -0.12 4.12 -11.59
C TYR A 67 1.18 3.30 -11.42
N PRO A 68 2.38 3.91 -11.29
CA PRO A 68 3.61 3.15 -11.02
C PRO A 68 3.52 2.29 -9.75
N LEU A 69 2.71 2.70 -8.76
CA LEU A 69 2.52 1.97 -7.51
C LEU A 69 1.76 0.64 -7.67
N ALA A 70 1.02 0.48 -8.77
CA ALA A 70 0.30 -0.74 -9.11
C ALA A 70 1.05 -1.61 -10.13
N GLY A 71 2.34 -1.35 -10.34
CA GLY A 71 3.22 -2.14 -11.20
C GLY A 71 4.15 -3.08 -10.41
N GLU A 72 5.11 -3.66 -11.12
CA GLU A 72 6.13 -4.54 -10.56
C GLU A 72 7.51 -4.30 -11.20
N ILE A 73 8.61 -4.53 -10.47
CA ILE A 73 9.94 -4.50 -11.07
C ILE A 73 10.18 -5.83 -11.79
N VAL A 74 10.54 -5.74 -13.07
CA VAL A 74 10.95 -6.87 -13.90
C VAL A 74 12.34 -6.62 -14.47
N THR A 75 13.01 -7.70 -14.86
CA THR A 75 14.29 -7.59 -15.58
C THR A 75 14.02 -7.45 -17.07
N SER A 76 14.57 -6.42 -17.70
CA SER A 76 14.48 -6.21 -19.14
C SER A 76 15.29 -7.25 -19.92
N PRO A 77 15.10 -7.38 -21.24
CA PRO A 77 15.95 -8.24 -22.07
C PRO A 77 17.44 -7.87 -22.06
N THR A 78 17.78 -6.62 -21.72
CA THR A 78 19.17 -6.15 -21.57
C THR A 78 19.75 -6.45 -20.19
N GLY A 79 18.96 -7.02 -19.27
CA GLY A 79 19.38 -7.37 -17.91
C GLY A 79 19.16 -6.26 -16.87
N GLU A 80 18.60 -5.12 -17.28
CA GLU A 80 18.39 -3.97 -16.39
C GLU A 80 17.01 -4.05 -15.72
N PRO A 81 16.90 -3.70 -14.42
CA PRO A 81 15.61 -3.63 -13.76
C PRO A 81 14.78 -2.46 -14.32
N VAL A 82 13.53 -2.74 -14.68
CA VAL A 82 12.56 -1.77 -15.19
C VAL A 82 11.24 -1.91 -14.45
N LEU A 83 10.53 -0.80 -14.28
CA LEU A 83 9.21 -0.83 -13.66
C LEU A 83 8.15 -1.13 -14.74
N HIS A 84 7.52 -2.30 -14.63
CA HIS A 84 6.43 -2.72 -15.47
C HIS A 84 5.10 -2.24 -14.89
N CYS A 85 4.54 -1.21 -15.52
CA CYS A 85 3.28 -0.60 -15.12
C CYS A 85 2.11 -1.33 -15.77
N ASN A 86 1.78 -2.51 -15.24
CA ASN A 86 0.76 -3.43 -15.76
C ASN A 86 -0.57 -3.38 -15.00
N ASN A 87 -0.71 -2.47 -14.03
CA ASN A 87 -1.90 -2.36 -13.18
C ASN A 87 -2.23 -3.69 -12.46
N ASN A 88 -1.21 -4.47 -12.09
CA ASN A 88 -1.35 -5.67 -11.26
C ASN A 88 -1.97 -5.36 -9.89
N GLY A 89 -1.94 -4.10 -9.46
CA GLY A 89 -2.69 -3.60 -8.31
C GLY A 89 -1.93 -3.67 -7.00
N VAL A 90 -2.56 -3.18 -5.93
CA VAL A 90 -1.98 -3.08 -4.59
C VAL A 90 -2.75 -3.95 -3.59
N GLU A 91 -2.03 -4.64 -2.70
CA GLU A 91 -2.65 -5.46 -1.65
C GLU A 91 -3.29 -4.54 -0.58
N PHE A 92 -4.61 -4.61 -0.45
CA PHE A 92 -5.38 -3.99 0.62
C PHE A 92 -5.79 -5.04 1.65
N VAL A 93 -5.46 -4.78 2.92
CA VAL A 93 -5.66 -5.75 4.00
C VAL A 93 -6.55 -5.16 5.09
N GLU A 94 -7.62 -5.87 5.40
CA GLU A 94 -8.46 -5.61 6.56
C GLU A 94 -8.11 -6.57 7.70
N ALA A 95 -7.87 -6.04 8.88
CA ALA A 95 -7.59 -6.80 10.09
C ALA A 95 -8.39 -6.24 11.27
N TYR A 96 -8.64 -7.10 12.25
CA TYR A 96 -9.36 -6.76 13.48
C TYR A 96 -8.51 -7.25 14.66
N GLY A 97 -8.56 -6.52 15.77
CA GLY A 97 -7.89 -6.88 17.02
C GLY A 97 -8.84 -6.73 18.20
N GLU A 98 -8.80 -7.68 19.13
CA GLU A 98 -9.58 -7.67 20.37
C GLU A 98 -8.83 -6.94 21.49
N ILE A 99 -8.28 -5.77 21.16
CA ILE A 99 -7.56 -4.90 22.08
C ILE A 99 -7.96 -3.45 21.81
N GLU A 100 -8.12 -2.67 22.89
CA GLU A 100 -8.32 -1.23 22.75
C GLU A 100 -7.05 -0.58 22.21
N LEU A 101 -7.22 0.36 21.28
CA LEU A 101 -6.13 1.10 20.66
C LEU A 101 -5.22 1.80 21.69
N LEU A 102 -5.79 2.27 22.81
CA LEU A 102 -5.07 2.91 23.92
C LEU A 102 -4.16 1.97 24.71
N LYS A 103 -4.38 0.64 24.59
CA LYS A 103 -3.57 -0.38 25.27
C LYS A 103 -2.40 -0.87 24.42
N LEU A 104 -2.28 -0.38 23.18
CA LEU A 104 -1.12 -0.66 22.34
C LEU A 104 0.05 0.22 22.75
N ASP A 105 1.23 -0.35 22.89
CA ASP A 105 2.46 0.43 23.03
C ASP A 105 2.82 1.01 21.66
N LEU A 106 2.45 2.27 21.45
CA LEU A 106 2.74 3.05 20.26
C LEU A 106 4.15 3.66 20.26
N TYR A 107 4.89 3.61 21.37
CA TYR A 107 6.31 4.00 21.41
C TYR A 107 7.17 2.93 20.74
N HIS A 108 6.77 1.66 20.83
CA HIS A 108 7.42 0.53 20.18
C HIS A 108 6.45 -0.19 19.23
N PRO A 109 6.04 0.44 18.11
CA PRO A 109 5.07 -0.15 17.19
C PRO A 109 5.58 -1.47 16.57
N ASP A 110 6.89 -1.65 16.46
CA ASP A 110 7.47 -2.91 15.97
C ASP A 110 7.23 -4.10 16.91
N ALA A 111 7.17 -3.85 18.23
CA ALA A 111 6.85 -4.89 19.20
C ALA A 111 5.32 -5.14 19.28
N SER A 112 4.53 -4.08 19.16
CA SER A 112 3.07 -4.12 19.38
C SER A 112 2.27 -4.51 18.13
N VAL A 113 2.71 -4.05 16.96
CA VAL A 113 1.94 -4.01 15.71
C VAL A 113 2.64 -4.80 14.60
N ALA A 114 3.97 -4.74 14.51
CA ALA A 114 4.70 -5.45 13.46
C ALA A 114 4.56 -6.97 13.59
N GLY A 115 4.44 -7.64 12.44
CA GLY A 115 4.18 -9.08 12.34
C GLY A 115 2.72 -9.50 12.60
N LYS A 116 1.89 -8.67 13.25
CA LYS A 116 0.47 -8.92 13.50
C LYS A 116 -0.44 -8.17 12.53
N LEU A 117 -0.26 -6.84 12.43
CA LEU A 117 -1.11 -5.97 11.62
C LEU A 117 -0.41 -5.43 10.38
N VAL A 118 0.92 -5.32 10.39
CA VAL A 118 1.71 -4.96 9.20
C VAL A 118 1.91 -6.19 8.31
N PRO A 119 1.52 -6.16 7.02
CA PRO A 119 1.84 -7.22 6.08
C PRO A 119 3.35 -7.43 5.99
N LYS A 120 3.81 -8.69 5.93
CA LYS A 120 5.16 -8.96 5.45
C LYS A 120 5.16 -8.61 3.96
N THR A 121 5.80 -7.52 3.59
CA THR A 121 5.84 -7.00 2.23
C THR A 121 6.65 -7.96 1.35
N ALA A 122 6.03 -8.47 0.28
CA ALA A 122 6.74 -9.28 -0.71
C ALA A 122 6.91 -8.55 -2.06
N THR A 123 6.16 -7.47 -2.31
CA THR A 123 5.98 -6.93 -3.67
C THR A 123 5.85 -5.40 -3.77
N SER A 124 6.04 -4.64 -2.69
CA SER A 124 5.92 -3.17 -2.79
C SER A 124 7.22 -2.55 -3.27
N VAL A 125 7.16 -1.74 -4.31
CA VAL A 125 8.31 -1.06 -4.90
C VAL A 125 8.21 0.44 -4.61
N LEU A 126 9.29 1.04 -4.14
CA LEU A 126 9.48 2.48 -4.13
C LEU A 126 10.41 2.85 -5.28
N CYS A 127 9.91 3.66 -6.22
CA CYS A 127 10.72 4.30 -7.25
C CYS A 127 10.57 5.82 -7.15
N LEU A 128 11.68 6.54 -7.25
CA LEU A 128 11.76 7.99 -7.34
C LEU A 128 11.76 8.36 -8.83
N GLN A 129 10.59 8.73 -9.33
CA GLN A 129 10.40 9.20 -10.70
C GLN A 129 10.45 10.72 -10.79
#